data_AF-A0A016VJG0-F1
#
_entry.id   AF-A0A016VJG0-F1
#
_cell.length_a   1.000
_cell.length_b   1.000
_cell.length_c   1.000
_cell.angle_alpha   90.00
_cell.angle_beta   90.00
_cell.angle_gamma   90.00
#
_symmetry.space_group_name_H-M   'P 1'
#
loop_
_entity.id
_entity.type
_entity.pdbx_description
1 polymer ?
#
loop_
_entity_poly.entity_id
_entity_poly.type
_entity_poly.pdbx_seq_one_letter_code
_entity_poly.pdbx_strand_id
1 'polypeptide(L)'
;MYERVLDERQIASDIIDAIRSTTDAPLSSCIEAARSCMAVMAPFVQGESFVRIQEAVNSYTVQVDNCYDYRLLSEMKERLTALFKEKYELSFSTEQDDDVLVKYLGMFASCVKKTDPRVSMHLISMDDYQWMDHLINVYQILSFFNTFATMCSTGRHAWFEAWDRVPNRLSTNACLRDRPCLTRSTVPRV
;
A
#
# COMPACT_ATOMS: atom_id res chain seq x y z
N MET A 1 3.25 39.78 -9.37
CA MET A 1 2.28 38.71 -9.68
C MET A 1 3.13 37.52 -10.12
N TYR A 2 3.30 36.49 -9.28
CA TYR A 2 4.09 35.33 -9.68
C TYR A 2 3.29 34.54 -10.71
N GLU A 3 3.85 34.41 -11.91
CA GLU A 3 3.29 33.60 -12.97
C GLU A 3 3.30 32.14 -12.48
N ARG A 4 2.12 31.52 -12.41
CA ARG A 4 2.03 30.09 -12.08
C ARG A 4 2.61 29.32 -13.27
N VAL A 5 3.83 28.84 -13.10
CA VAL A 5 4.43 27.90 -14.05
C VAL A 5 3.59 26.63 -14.03
N LEU A 6 3.10 26.22 -15.20
CA LEU A 6 2.36 24.98 -15.37
C LEU A 6 3.32 23.80 -15.14
N ASP A 7 3.06 23.01 -14.10
CA ASP A 7 3.70 21.72 -13.88
C ASP A 7 2.67 20.62 -14.16
N GLU A 8 2.73 20.06 -15.38
CA GLU A 8 1.74 19.07 -15.82
C GLU A 8 1.86 17.76 -15.08
N ARG A 9 3.06 17.42 -14.60
CA ARG A 9 3.28 16.20 -13.83
C ARG A 9 2.66 16.34 -12.45
N GLN A 10 2.84 17.48 -11.81
CA GLN A 10 2.18 17.75 -10.53
C GLN A 10 0.66 17.74 -10.68
N ILE A 11 0.12 18.37 -11.73
CA ILE A 11 -1.33 18.36 -11.98
C ILE A 11 -1.85 16.94 -12.23
N ALA A 12 -1.13 16.11 -13.01
CA ALA A 12 -1.51 14.72 -13.23
C ALA A 12 -1.55 13.92 -11.91
N SER A 13 -0.55 14.10 -11.04
CA SER A 13 -0.54 13.52 -9.69
C SER A 13 -1.73 14.00 -8.87
N ASP A 14 -2.01 15.31 -8.85
CA ASP A 14 -3.10 15.91 -8.07
C ASP A 14 -4.48 15.38 -8.51
N ILE A 15 -4.70 15.18 -9.81
CA ILE A 15 -5.93 14.60 -10.35
C ILE A 15 -6.12 13.16 -9.84
N ILE A 16 -5.08 12.35 -9.92
CA ILE A 16 -5.15 10.94 -9.51
C ILE A 16 -5.30 10.83 -8.00
N ASP A 17 -4.57 11.66 -7.23
CA ASP A 17 -4.69 11.75 -5.77
C ASP A 17 -6.11 12.22 -5.36
N ALA A 18 -6.72 13.15 -6.09
CA ALA A 18 -8.08 13.60 -5.85
C ALA A 18 -9.12 12.50 -6.11
N ILE A 19 -8.99 11.75 -7.21
CA ILE A 19 -9.85 10.61 -7.50
C ILE A 19 -9.67 9.53 -6.42
N ARG A 20 -8.43 9.22 -6.06
CA ARG A 20 -8.08 8.21 -5.06
C ARG A 20 -8.65 8.55 -3.69
N SER A 21 -8.46 9.78 -3.22
CA SER A 21 -8.97 10.24 -1.93
C SER A 21 -10.50 10.32 -1.87
N THR A 22 -11.16 10.62 -3.00
CA THR A 22 -12.63 10.72 -3.06
C THR A 22 -13.31 9.35 -3.14
N THR A 23 -12.75 8.43 -3.91
CA THR A 23 -13.42 7.15 -4.25
C THR A 23 -12.99 5.97 -3.40
N ASP A 24 -11.81 6.07 -2.75
CA ASP A 24 -11.12 4.95 -2.13
C ASP A 24 -10.98 3.72 -3.07
N ALA A 25 -10.97 3.93 -4.40
CA ALA A 25 -10.76 2.87 -5.38
C ALA A 25 -9.28 2.47 -5.46
N PRO A 26 -8.94 1.28 -6.01
CA PRO A 26 -7.56 0.92 -6.31
C PRO A 26 -6.86 1.97 -7.19
N LEU A 27 -5.57 2.20 -6.95
CA LEU A 27 -4.79 3.22 -7.66
C LEU A 27 -4.81 3.02 -9.18
N SER A 28 -4.74 1.77 -9.65
CA SER A 28 -4.87 1.43 -11.07
C SER A 28 -6.19 1.91 -11.66
N SER A 29 -7.30 1.75 -10.94
CA SER A 29 -8.62 2.23 -11.36
C SER A 29 -8.70 3.76 -11.35
N CYS A 30 -8.02 4.42 -10.42
CA CYS A 30 -7.96 5.89 -10.36
C CYS A 30 -7.20 6.48 -11.56
N ILE A 31 -6.09 5.83 -11.96
CA ILE A 31 -5.32 6.20 -13.16
C ILE A 31 -6.18 6.05 -14.42
N GLU A 32 -6.88 4.93 -14.58
CA GLU A 32 -7.78 4.71 -15.72
C GLU A 32 -8.97 5.68 -15.73
N ALA A 33 -9.52 6.01 -14.56
CA ALA A 33 -10.57 7.01 -14.44
C ALA A 33 -10.06 8.39 -14.87
N ALA A 34 -8.87 8.81 -14.43
CA ALA A 34 -8.27 10.07 -14.85
C ALA A 34 -8.09 10.15 -16.37
N ARG A 35 -7.55 9.08 -16.98
CA ARG A 35 -7.39 8.97 -18.44
C ARG A 35 -8.72 9.05 -19.17
N SER A 36 -9.73 8.35 -18.68
CA SER A 36 -11.08 8.35 -19.25
C SER A 36 -11.72 9.74 -19.18
N CYS A 37 -11.61 10.42 -18.04
CA CYS A 37 -12.10 11.80 -17.89
C CYS A 37 -11.42 12.75 -18.88
N MET A 38 -10.09 12.67 -19.01
CA MET A 38 -9.35 13.49 -19.97
C MET A 38 -9.77 13.21 -21.42
N ALA A 39 -9.95 11.94 -21.79
CA ALA A 39 -10.39 11.55 -23.13
C ALA A 39 -11.80 12.07 -23.47
N VAL A 40 -12.72 12.09 -22.50
CA VAL A 40 -14.07 12.63 -22.69
C VAL A 40 -14.06 14.15 -22.86
N MET A 41 -13.16 14.86 -22.17
CA MET A 41 -13.05 16.32 -22.26
C MET A 41 -12.30 16.79 -23.51
N ALA A 42 -11.35 15.99 -24.02
CA ALA A 42 -10.44 16.37 -25.10
C ALA A 42 -11.10 16.96 -26.37
N PRO A 43 -12.26 16.47 -26.85
CA PRO A 43 -12.92 17.06 -28.02
C PRO A 43 -13.44 18.50 -27.80
N PHE A 44 -13.66 18.89 -26.55
CA PHE A 44 -14.32 20.15 -26.18
C PHE A 44 -13.35 21.20 -25.62
N VAL A 45 -12.15 20.79 -25.18
CA VAL A 45 -11.16 21.68 -24.59
C VAL A 45 -10.02 21.92 -25.58
N GLN A 46 -9.98 23.12 -26.15
CA GLN A 46 -8.91 23.54 -27.05
C GLN A 46 -7.85 24.33 -26.26
N GLY A 47 -6.67 23.74 -26.04
CA GLY A 47 -5.55 24.43 -25.39
C GLY A 47 -4.31 23.56 -25.28
N GLU A 48 -3.14 24.14 -25.60
CA GLU A 48 -1.85 23.45 -25.50
C GLU A 48 -1.60 22.93 -24.08
N SER A 49 -1.96 23.71 -23.05
CA SER A 49 -1.89 23.30 -21.65
C SER A 49 -2.68 22.04 -21.36
N PHE A 50 -3.88 21.90 -21.95
CA PHE A 50 -4.71 20.72 -21.76
C PHE A 50 -4.06 19.48 -22.40
N VAL A 51 -3.52 19.62 -23.62
CA VAL A 51 -2.80 18.54 -24.31
C VAL A 51 -1.61 18.06 -23.48
N ARG A 52 -0.81 18.99 -22.96
CA ARG A 52 0.35 18.65 -22.10
C ARG A 52 -0.07 17.94 -20.81
N ILE A 53 -1.17 18.36 -20.17
CA ILE A 53 -1.72 17.67 -18.98
C ILE A 53 -2.23 16.27 -19.35
N GLN A 54 -2.94 16.14 -20.47
CA GLN A 54 -3.46 14.85 -20.94
C GLN A 54 -2.32 13.86 -21.20
N GLU A 55 -1.23 14.30 -21.83
CA GLU A 55 -0.01 13.51 -22.03
C GLU A 55 0.63 13.12 -20.69
N ALA A 56 0.69 14.05 -19.72
CA ALA A 56 1.20 13.76 -18.37
C ALA A 56 0.35 12.71 -17.63
N VAL A 57 -0.98 12.76 -17.75
CA VAL A 57 -1.90 11.74 -17.19
C VAL A 57 -1.73 10.39 -17.89
N ASN A 58 -1.58 10.38 -19.22
CA ASN A 58 -1.38 9.14 -19.98
C ASN A 58 -0.05 8.46 -19.64
N SER A 59 1.00 9.25 -19.45
CA SER A 59 2.35 8.80 -19.08
C SER A 59 2.58 8.72 -17.57
N TYR A 60 1.52 8.83 -16.76
CA TYR A 60 1.64 8.94 -15.31
C TYR A 60 2.45 7.79 -14.69
N THR A 61 3.37 8.17 -13.81
CA THR A 61 4.15 7.26 -12.99
C THR A 61 3.99 7.67 -11.53
N VAL A 62 3.75 6.68 -10.66
CA VAL A 62 3.55 6.91 -9.24
C VAL A 62 4.82 7.47 -8.61
N GLN A 63 4.72 8.65 -8.00
CA GLN A 63 5.76 9.21 -7.14
C GLN A 63 5.69 8.52 -5.78
N VAL A 64 6.63 7.59 -5.56
CA VAL A 64 6.57 6.61 -4.47
C VAL A 64 6.62 7.26 -3.08
N ASP A 65 7.33 8.38 -2.96
CA ASP A 65 7.58 9.16 -1.75
C ASP A 65 6.67 10.40 -1.62
N ASN A 66 5.89 10.73 -2.65
CA ASN A 66 5.06 11.93 -2.69
C ASN A 66 3.71 11.70 -3.40
N CYS A 67 2.99 10.66 -3.01
CA CYS A 67 1.62 10.40 -3.44
C CYS A 67 0.66 10.37 -2.25
N TYR A 68 -0.65 10.45 -2.53
CA TYR A 68 -1.68 10.38 -1.49
C TYR A 68 -1.57 9.12 -0.64
N ASP A 69 -1.39 7.95 -1.25
CA ASP A 69 -1.30 6.69 -0.51
C ASP A 69 -0.07 6.64 0.40
N TYR A 70 1.07 7.23 0.00
CA TYR A 70 2.26 7.32 0.87
C TYR A 70 1.95 8.16 2.12
N ARG A 71 1.34 9.33 1.95
CA ARG A 71 0.95 10.21 3.07
C ARG A 71 -0.03 9.51 4.00
N LEU A 72 -1.07 8.89 3.43
CA LEU A 72 -2.08 8.15 4.18
C LEU A 72 -1.48 6.98 4.97
N LEU A 73 -0.63 6.17 4.35
CA LEU A 73 0.03 5.05 5.01
C LEU A 73 1.02 5.53 6.09
N SER A 74 1.72 6.64 5.86
CA SER A 74 2.62 7.24 6.85
C SER A 74 1.84 7.70 8.10
N GLU A 75 0.73 8.41 7.92
CA GLU A 75 -0.16 8.80 9.02
C GLU A 75 -0.70 7.58 9.79
N MET A 76 -1.09 6.53 9.06
CA MET A 76 -1.53 5.28 9.70
C MET A 76 -0.39 4.58 10.45
N LYS A 77 0.82 4.57 9.88
CA LYS A 77 2.04 4.01 10.50
C LYS A 77 2.31 4.69 11.85
N GLU A 78 2.28 6.02 11.89
CA GLU A 78 2.47 6.82 13.10
C GLU A 78 1.40 6.53 14.16
N ARG A 79 0.12 6.47 13.77
CA ARG A 79 -0.98 6.13 14.69
C ARG A 79 -0.83 4.72 15.25
N LEU A 80 -0.49 3.74 14.41
CA LEU A 80 -0.26 2.36 14.83
C LEU A 80 0.94 2.26 15.78
N THR A 81 2.01 3.00 15.55
CA THR A 81 3.17 3.05 16.46
C THR A 81 2.78 3.55 17.85
N ALA A 82 1.95 4.59 17.94
CA ALA A 82 1.44 5.07 19.22
C ALA A 82 0.61 4.00 19.95
N LEU A 83 -0.30 3.33 19.24
CA LEU A 83 -1.13 2.26 19.78
C LEU A 83 -0.29 1.04 20.21
N PHE A 84 0.75 0.68 19.47
CA PHE A 84 1.67 -0.39 19.85
C PHE A 84 2.38 -0.06 21.16
N LYS A 85 2.90 1.17 21.29
CA LYS A 85 3.58 1.63 22.50
C LYS A 85 2.66 1.57 23.72
N GLU A 86 1.45 2.09 23.58
CA GLU A 86 0.42 2.03 24.63
C GLU A 86 0.16 0.59 25.07
N LYS A 87 0.03 -0.35 24.11
CA LYS A 87 -0.19 -1.77 24.40
C LYS A 87 0.98 -2.43 25.14
N TYR A 88 2.22 -2.06 24.82
CA TYR A 88 3.39 -2.56 25.54
C TYR A 88 3.48 -2.04 26.98
N GLU A 89 3.11 -0.77 27.20
CA GLU A 89 3.16 -0.12 28.51
C GLU A 89 1.98 -0.50 29.41
N LEU A 90 0.80 -0.72 28.82
CA LEU A 90 -0.45 -1.02 29.51
C LEU A 90 -0.90 -2.45 29.22
N SER A 91 -0.10 -3.45 29.61
CA SER A 91 -0.37 -4.89 29.43
C SER A 91 -1.70 -5.42 30.03
N PHE A 92 -2.61 -4.52 30.44
CA PHE A 92 -3.89 -4.76 31.10
C PHE A 92 -5.03 -3.82 30.63
N SER A 93 -4.87 -3.03 29.56
CA SER A 93 -5.97 -2.16 29.07
C SER A 93 -7.03 -2.96 28.28
N THR A 94 -8.29 -2.59 28.49
CA THR A 94 -9.53 -3.31 28.15
C THR A 94 -9.77 -3.56 26.65
N GLU A 95 -10.68 -4.49 26.33
CA GLU A 95 -11.10 -4.93 24.98
C GLU A 95 -11.36 -3.80 23.94
N GLN A 96 -11.66 -2.56 24.38
CA GLN A 96 -11.90 -1.41 23.50
C GLN A 96 -10.66 -0.94 22.73
N ASP A 97 -9.45 -1.08 23.27
CA ASP A 97 -8.22 -0.65 22.59
C ASP A 97 -7.85 -1.60 21.44
N ASP A 98 -8.29 -2.85 21.54
CA ASP A 98 -8.10 -3.86 20.50
C ASP A 98 -8.98 -3.59 19.27
N ASP A 99 -10.20 -3.08 19.45
CA ASP A 99 -11.08 -2.70 18.33
C ASP A 99 -10.50 -1.53 17.53
N VAL A 100 -9.95 -0.52 18.21
CA VAL A 100 -9.29 0.62 17.57
C VAL A 100 -8.05 0.16 16.81
N LEU A 101 -7.23 -0.70 17.42
CA LEU A 101 -6.06 -1.28 16.79
C LEU A 101 -6.41 -2.10 15.55
N VAL A 102 -7.38 -3.02 15.66
CA VAL A 102 -7.86 -3.85 14.54
C VAL A 102 -8.42 -2.98 13.43
N LYS A 103 -9.15 -1.92 13.75
CA LYS A 103 -9.66 -0.96 12.76
C LYS A 103 -8.52 -0.31 11.97
N TYR A 104 -7.51 0.25 12.65
CA TYR A 104 -6.38 0.89 11.96
C TYR A 104 -5.53 -0.11 11.16
N LEU A 105 -5.32 -1.32 11.68
CA LEU A 105 -4.66 -2.40 10.94
C LEU A 105 -5.45 -2.79 9.69
N GLY A 106 -6.79 -2.87 9.79
CA GLY A 106 -7.67 -3.13 8.66
C GLY A 106 -7.62 -2.02 7.61
N MET A 107 -7.63 -0.76 8.03
CA MET A 107 -7.47 0.40 7.14
C MET A 107 -6.11 0.40 6.44
N PHE A 108 -5.03 0.13 7.19
CA PHE A 108 -3.67 0.03 6.66
C PHE A 108 -3.58 -1.09 5.62
N ALA A 109 -4.06 -2.30 5.95
CA ALA A 109 -4.06 -3.43 5.04
C ALA A 109 -4.91 -3.18 3.77
N SER A 110 -6.06 -2.51 3.92
CA SER A 110 -6.90 -2.10 2.80
C SER A 110 -6.17 -1.13 1.87
N CYS A 111 -5.51 -0.11 2.41
CA CYS A 111 -4.73 0.85 1.63
C CYS A 111 -3.56 0.18 0.91
N VAL A 112 -2.79 -0.67 1.61
CA VAL A 112 -1.70 -1.47 1.03
C VAL A 112 -2.18 -2.30 -0.15
N LYS A 113 -3.40 -2.88 -0.08
CA LYS A 113 -3.98 -3.66 -1.19
C LYS A 113 -4.36 -2.83 -2.41
N LYS A 114 -4.64 -1.55 -2.23
CA LYS A 114 -5.13 -0.65 -3.29
C LYS A 114 -4.01 0.17 -3.93
N THR A 115 -2.91 0.40 -3.21
CA THR A 115 -1.79 1.23 -3.69
C THR A 115 -0.78 0.46 -4.56
N ASP A 116 0.16 1.19 -5.17
CA ASP A 116 1.34 0.65 -5.84
C ASP A 116 2.25 -0.08 -4.83
N PRO A 117 2.68 -1.33 -5.08
CA PRO A 117 3.53 -2.09 -4.15
C PRO A 117 4.80 -1.35 -3.71
N ARG A 118 5.37 -0.53 -4.60
CA ARG A 118 6.59 0.24 -4.33
C ARG A 118 6.39 1.27 -3.22
N VAL A 119 5.19 1.85 -3.10
CA VAL A 119 4.84 2.80 -2.02
C VAL A 119 4.90 2.12 -0.67
N SER A 120 4.22 0.98 -0.53
CA SER A 120 4.25 0.23 0.73
C SER A 120 5.66 -0.26 1.08
N MET A 121 6.42 -0.72 0.07
CA MET A 121 7.79 -1.21 0.28
C MET A 121 8.74 -0.08 0.71
N HIS A 122 8.62 1.08 0.08
CA HIS A 122 9.38 2.27 0.46
C HIS A 122 9.09 2.62 1.92
N LEU A 123 7.82 2.75 2.30
CA LEU A 123 7.42 3.13 3.66
C LEU A 123 7.96 2.19 4.76
N ILE A 124 7.89 0.87 4.55
CA ILE A 124 8.33 -0.11 5.56
C ILE A 124 9.85 -0.30 5.60
N SER A 125 10.57 0.14 4.57
CA SER A 125 12.04 0.03 4.51
C SER A 125 12.77 1.27 5.03
N MET A 126 12.06 2.38 5.25
CA MET A 126 12.65 3.64 5.74
C MET A 126 13.34 3.52 7.11
N ASP A 127 12.90 2.58 7.94
CA ASP A 127 13.38 2.35 9.30
C ASP A 127 14.00 0.96 9.45
N ASP A 128 14.68 0.46 8.41
CA ASP A 128 15.29 -0.88 8.37
C ASP A 128 14.33 -1.99 8.83
N TYR A 129 13.04 -1.86 8.48
CA TYR A 129 11.97 -2.78 8.83
C TYR A 129 11.65 -2.88 10.34
N GLN A 130 12.15 -1.97 11.18
CA GLN A 130 11.87 -1.98 12.62
C GLN A 130 10.37 -1.91 12.94
N TRP A 131 9.60 -1.10 12.19
CA TRP A 131 8.16 -1.05 12.38
C TRP A 131 7.46 -2.37 12.05
N MET A 132 7.97 -3.12 11.08
CA MET A 132 7.48 -4.47 10.78
C MET A 132 7.76 -5.43 11.92
N ASP A 133 8.92 -5.34 12.57
CA ASP A 133 9.23 -6.14 13.77
C ASP A 133 8.25 -5.84 14.91
N HIS A 134 7.93 -4.57 15.15
CA HIS A 134 6.93 -4.17 16.14
C HIS A 134 5.55 -4.75 15.83
N LEU A 135 5.11 -4.67 14.57
CA LEU A 135 3.84 -5.24 14.13
C LEU A 135 3.78 -6.75 14.38
N ILE A 136 4.86 -7.49 14.07
CA ILE A 136 4.96 -8.93 14.30
C ILE A 136 4.88 -9.26 15.79
N ASN A 137 5.58 -8.51 16.63
CA ASN A 137 5.58 -8.72 18.07
C ASN A 137 4.20 -8.47 18.68
N VAL A 138 3.50 -7.41 18.26
CA VAL A 138 2.13 -7.13 18.69
C VAL A 138 1.17 -8.24 18.23
N TYR A 139 1.36 -8.79 17.03
CA TYR A 139 0.57 -9.93 16.55
C TYR A 139 0.76 -11.19 17.39
N GLN A 140 2.00 -11.52 17.77
CA GLN A 140 2.31 -12.67 18.63
C GLN A 140 1.64 -12.55 20.00
N ILE A 141 1.55 -11.33 20.54
CA ILE A 141 0.84 -11.04 21.79
C ILE A 141 -0.67 -11.20 21.62
N LEU A 142 -1.22 -10.86 20.45
CA LEU A 142 -2.65 -10.78 20.20
C LEU A 142 -3.34 -12.09 19.76
N SER A 143 -2.62 -13.12 19.32
CA SER A 143 -3.22 -14.39 18.84
C SER A 143 -4.37 -14.22 17.82
N PHE A 144 -4.34 -13.18 16.98
CA PHE A 144 -5.43 -12.84 16.06
C PHE A 144 -5.24 -13.47 14.67
N PHE A 145 -5.75 -14.68 14.46
CA PHE A 145 -5.46 -15.51 13.27
C PHE A 145 -5.95 -15.01 11.89
N ASN A 146 -6.75 -13.95 11.76
CA ASN A 146 -7.48 -13.68 10.50
C ASN A 146 -6.95 -12.51 9.64
N THR A 147 -6.33 -11.49 10.21
CA THR A 147 -5.99 -10.27 9.43
C THR A 147 -4.73 -10.47 8.58
N PHE A 148 -3.72 -11.17 9.11
CA PHE A 148 -2.45 -11.42 8.41
C PHE A 148 -2.57 -12.49 7.32
N ALA A 149 -3.41 -13.50 7.52
CA ALA A 149 -3.74 -14.49 6.48
C ALA A 149 -4.34 -13.82 5.23
N THR A 150 -5.08 -12.73 5.40
CA THR A 150 -5.64 -11.94 4.29
C THR A 150 -4.59 -11.01 3.62
N MET A 151 -3.48 -10.71 4.30
CA MET A 151 -2.32 -9.99 3.75
C MET A 151 -1.36 -10.94 3.01
N CYS A 152 -1.10 -12.13 3.54
CA CYS A 152 -0.25 -13.15 2.90
C CYS A 152 -0.94 -13.85 1.70
N SER A 153 -2.26 -14.05 1.74
CA SER A 153 -3.00 -14.74 0.65
C SER A 153 -3.19 -13.92 -0.62
N THR A 154 -2.94 -12.60 -0.58
CA THR A 154 -3.17 -11.69 -1.71
C THR A 154 -1.91 -11.35 -2.52
N GLY A 155 -0.81 -12.09 -2.32
CA GLY A 155 0.21 -12.27 -3.37
C GLY A 155 1.05 -11.04 -3.74
N ARG A 156 1.42 -10.19 -2.78
CA ARG A 156 2.54 -9.27 -3.00
C ARG A 156 3.83 -9.88 -2.49
N HIS A 157 4.69 -10.29 -3.42
CA HIS A 157 6.08 -10.69 -3.18
C HIS A 157 6.80 -9.74 -2.22
N ALA A 158 6.53 -8.43 -2.27
CA ALA A 158 7.15 -7.42 -1.40
C ALA A 158 6.93 -7.63 0.12
N TRP A 159 5.74 -8.08 0.55
CA TRP A 159 5.48 -8.34 1.98
C TRP A 159 6.11 -9.64 2.43
N PHE A 160 6.14 -10.65 1.55
CA PHE A 160 6.84 -11.91 1.78
C PHE A 160 8.37 -11.69 1.84
N GLU A 161 8.91 -10.84 0.96
CA GLU A 161 10.32 -10.45 0.96
C GLU A 161 10.69 -9.58 2.16
N ALA A 162 9.84 -8.65 2.58
CA ALA A 162 10.05 -7.90 3.81
C ALA A 162 10.02 -8.83 5.03
N TRP A 163 9.08 -9.79 5.07
CA TRP A 163 9.00 -10.82 6.10
C TRP A 163 10.23 -11.74 6.13
N ASP A 164 10.72 -12.18 4.98
CA ASP A 164 11.92 -13.03 4.86
C ASP A 164 13.22 -12.27 5.21
N ARG A 165 13.22 -10.93 5.12
CA ARG A 165 14.35 -10.07 5.49
C ARG A 165 14.39 -9.70 6.97
N VAL A 166 13.29 -9.92 7.72
CA VAL A 166 13.31 -9.81 9.18
C VAL A 166 14.19 -10.94 9.75
N PRO A 167 15.25 -10.65 10.52
CA PRO A 167 16.16 -11.68 11.01
C PRO A 167 15.45 -12.74 11.86
N ASN A 168 15.50 -13.99 11.39
CA ASN A 168 15.13 -15.24 12.06
C ASN A 168 14.85 -15.14 13.59
N ARG A 169 13.57 -15.04 13.96
CA ARG A 169 13.08 -15.44 15.30
C ARG A 169 11.87 -16.37 15.29
N LEU A 170 11.47 -16.90 14.14
CA LEU A 170 10.36 -17.85 14.05
C LEU A 170 10.84 -19.19 13.48
N SER A 171 11.45 -20.02 14.34
CA SER A 171 11.61 -21.46 14.10
C SER A 171 10.29 -22.24 14.20
N THR A 172 9.14 -21.58 14.10
CA THR A 172 7.80 -22.18 14.20
C THR A 172 7.05 -22.29 12.87
N ASN A 173 7.64 -21.87 11.74
CA ASN A 173 7.05 -22.06 10.40
C ASN A 173 7.26 -23.48 9.82
N ALA A 174 7.15 -24.51 10.66
CA ALA A 174 7.01 -25.89 10.20
C ALA A 174 5.63 -26.16 9.57
N CYS A 175 4.62 -25.32 9.82
CA CYS A 175 3.23 -25.60 9.41
C CYS A 175 2.79 -25.01 8.05
N LEU A 176 3.65 -24.30 7.30
CA LEU A 176 3.31 -23.74 5.98
C LEU A 176 4.14 -24.30 4.82
N ARG A 177 5.03 -25.27 5.07
CA ARG A 177 5.84 -25.93 4.02
C ARG A 177 5.09 -27.01 3.23
N ASP A 178 3.88 -27.38 3.62
CA ASP A 178 3.07 -28.34 2.86
C ASP A 178 2.13 -27.63 1.89
N ARG A 179 2.71 -27.06 0.82
CA ARG A 179 2.03 -27.03 -0.48
C ARG A 179 2.93 -27.75 -1.49
N PRO A 180 2.44 -28.80 -2.18
CA PRO A 180 3.23 -29.48 -3.18
C PRO A 180 3.53 -28.53 -4.34
N CYS A 181 4.82 -28.39 -4.65
CA CYS A 181 5.34 -27.67 -5.80
C CYS A 181 4.82 -28.29 -7.11
N LEU A 182 4.55 -27.44 -8.11
CA LEU A 182 4.09 -27.79 -9.46
C LEU A 182 4.88 -28.96 -10.09
N THR A 183 4.19 -29.99 -10.61
CA THR A 183 4.74 -30.83 -11.68
C THR A 183 4.57 -30.15 -13.02
N ARG A 184 5.71 -29.68 -13.52
CA ARG A 184 6.00 -29.18 -14.87
C ARG A 184 5.66 -30.27 -15.91
N SER A 185 4.84 -29.91 -16.89
CA SER A 185 4.62 -30.65 -18.12
C SER A 185 5.96 -30.93 -18.81
N THR A 186 6.31 -32.21 -18.96
CA THR A 186 7.34 -32.70 -19.87
C THR A 186 6.67 -33.26 -21.12
N VAL A 187 6.89 -32.57 -22.25
CA VAL A 187 6.64 -33.11 -23.60
C VAL A 187 7.71 -34.15 -23.91
N PRO A 188 7.38 -35.37 -24.38
CA PRO A 188 8.37 -36.25 -24.98
C PRO A 188 8.45 -35.97 -26.49
N ARG A 189 9.65 -35.65 -26.96
CA ARG A 189 10.08 -35.89 -28.34
C ARG A 189 10.63 -37.32 -28.40
N VAL A 190 9.99 -38.20 -29.18
CA VAL A 190 10.59 -39.05 -30.23
C VAL A 190 9.48 -39.32 -31.25
#